data_AF-A0A0A8JDZ1-F1
#
_entry.id   AF-A0A0A8JDZ1-F1
#
_cell.length_a   1.000
_cell.length_b   1.000
_cell.length_c   1.000
_cell.angle_alpha   90.00
_cell.angle_beta   90.00
_cell.angle_gamma   90.00
#
_symmetry.space_group_name_H-M   'P 1'
#
loop_
_entity.id
_entity.type
_entity.pdbx_description
1 polymer ?
#
loop_
_entity_poly.entity_id
_entity_poly.type
_entity_poly.pdbx_seq_one_letter_code
_entity_poly.pdbx_strand_id
1 'polypeptide(L)'
;MDKNIISVIGCVAVIFLPGALVFGYPGVMGVYWQEKLNITQSQVGNSMFFILIALGIGAFYIGKLHKKISTRLITTIETIICSASLIVAAYATHIIMVYLWAFLMGVGSSLIYTPVLTTVQKNYP
;
A
#
# COMPACT_ATOMS: atom_id res chain seq x y z
N MET A 1 9.06 12.14 -26.13
CA MET A 1 9.13 12.15 -24.66
C MET A 1 10.13 11.09 -24.25
N ASP A 2 11.18 11.46 -23.52
CA ASP A 2 12.26 10.53 -23.20
C ASP A 2 11.76 9.38 -22.32
N LYS A 3 12.24 8.15 -22.59
CA LYS A 3 11.85 6.94 -21.84
C LYS A 3 12.11 7.06 -20.33
N ASN A 4 13.08 7.89 -19.94
CA ASN A 4 13.42 8.15 -18.54
C ASN A 4 12.33 8.99 -17.85
N ILE A 5 11.80 10.02 -18.52
CA ILE A 5 10.70 10.85 -18.02
C ILE A 5 9.43 10.00 -17.84
N ILE A 6 9.12 9.15 -18.83
CA ILE A 6 7.97 8.23 -18.75
C ILE A 6 8.08 7.29 -17.55
N SER A 7 9.28 6.77 -17.28
CA SER A 7 9.51 5.86 -16.15
C SER A 7 9.34 6.55 -14.80
N VAL A 8 9.81 7.80 -14.66
CA VAL A 8 9.62 8.58 -13.43
C VAL A 8 8.15 8.93 -13.21
N ILE A 9 7.43 9.35 -14.26
CA ILE A 9 5.98 9.60 -14.17
C ILE A 9 5.24 8.33 -13.73
N GLY A 10 5.60 7.17 -14.28
CA GLY A 10 5.05 5.89 -13.88
C GLY A 10 5.31 5.58 -12.40
N CYS A 11 6.53 5.82 -11.92
CA CYS A 11 6.87 5.66 -10.51
C CYS A 11 6.05 6.57 -9.59
N VAL A 12 5.84 7.83 -9.97
CA VAL A 12 5.01 8.78 -9.21
C VAL A 12 3.55 8.32 -9.17
N ALA A 13 2.99 7.92 -10.31
CA ALA A 13 1.60 7.44 -10.38
C ALA A 13 1.38 6.21 -9.50
N VAL A 14 2.34 5.28 -9.51
CA VAL A 14 2.28 4.02 -8.76
C VAL A 14 2.42 4.27 -7.24
N ILE A 15 3.31 5.14 -6.79
CA ILE A 15 3.52 5.38 -5.35
C ILE A 15 2.44 6.27 -4.70
N PHE A 16 1.82 7.15 -5.50
CA PHE A 16 0.87 8.13 -5.00
C PHE A 16 -0.37 7.46 -4.37
N LEU A 17 -0.95 6.47 -5.05
CA LEU A 17 -2.20 5.85 -4.62
C LEU A 17 -2.06 5.07 -3.31
N PRO A 18 -1.08 4.16 -3.14
CA PRO A 18 -0.86 3.48 -1.87
C PRO A 18 -0.48 4.45 -0.74
N GLY A 19 0.30 5.50 -1.05
CA GLY A 19 0.64 6.55 -0.08
C GLY A 19 -0.61 7.27 0.46
N ALA A 20 -1.49 7.69 -0.44
CA ALA A 20 -2.76 8.31 -0.07
C ALA A 20 -3.67 7.35 0.73
N LEU A 21 -3.69 6.07 0.38
CA LEU A 21 -4.51 5.07 1.06
C LEU A 21 -3.97 4.67 2.43
N VAL A 22 -2.65 4.62 2.62
CA VAL A 22 -2.05 4.27 3.91
C VAL A 22 -2.24 5.38 4.95
N PHE A 23 -2.03 6.64 4.55
CA PHE A 23 -2.02 7.76 5.50
C PHE A 23 -3.34 8.55 5.54
N GLY A 24 -4.02 8.70 4.40
CA GLY A 24 -5.23 9.53 4.30
C GLY A 24 -6.53 8.76 4.52
N TYR A 25 -6.63 7.54 3.98
CA TYR A 25 -7.89 6.79 3.97
C TYR A 25 -8.45 6.44 5.36
N PRO A 26 -7.65 5.98 6.35
CA PRO A 26 -8.17 5.74 7.70
C PRO A 26 -8.73 7.01 8.38
N GLY A 27 -8.14 8.16 8.07
CA GLY A 27 -8.58 9.45 8.61
C GLY A 27 -9.94 9.89 8.04
N VAL A 28 -10.13 9.69 6.73
CA VAL A 28 -11.39 10.05 6.04
C VAL A 28 -12.50 9.03 6.33
N MET A 29 -12.19 7.74 6.24
CA MET A 29 -13.18 6.67 6.39
C MET A 29 -13.44 6.28 7.85
N GLY A 30 -12.64 6.78 8.79
CA GLY A 30 -12.76 6.43 10.20
C GLY A 30 -14.14 6.70 10.79
N VAL A 31 -14.71 7.89 10.52
CA VAL A 31 -16.06 8.26 10.99
C VAL A 31 -17.13 7.38 10.33
N TYR A 32 -17.01 7.17 9.01
CA TYR A 32 -17.93 6.31 8.26
C TYR A 32 -17.94 4.86 8.78
N TRP A 33 -16.78 4.30 9.10
CA TRP A 33 -16.71 2.95 9.66
C TRP A 33 -17.27 2.88 11.07
N GLN A 34 -17.07 3.91 11.90
CA GLN A 34 -17.67 3.98 13.24
C GLN A 34 -19.20 3.92 13.17
N GLU A 35 -19.82 4.73 12.30
CA GLU A 35 -21.27 4.76 12.13
C GLU A 35 -21.81 3.46 11.50
N LYS A 36 -21.20 2.98 10.41
CA LYS A 36 -21.70 1.82 9.67
C LYS A 36 -21.50 0.50 10.41
N LEU A 37 -20.37 0.34 11.09
CA LEU A 37 -19.98 -0.92 11.74
C LEU A 37 -20.25 -0.90 13.25
N ASN A 38 -20.76 0.21 13.80
CA ASN A 38 -20.93 0.43 15.25
C ASN A 38 -19.65 0.11 16.05
N ILE A 39 -18.51 0.55 15.53
CA ILE A 39 -17.19 0.32 16.15
C ILE A 39 -16.69 1.56 16.86
N THR A 40 -15.78 1.34 17.81
CA THR A 40 -15.13 2.42 18.55
C THR A 40 -13.96 3.03 17.78
N GLN A 41 -13.58 4.25 18.16
CA GLN A 41 -12.39 4.92 17.61
C GLN A 41 -11.09 4.11 17.83
N SER A 42 -10.99 3.36 18.93
CA SER A 42 -9.85 2.47 19.20
C SER A 42 -9.73 1.37 18.14
N GLN A 43 -10.85 0.78 17.71
CA GLN A 43 -10.85 -0.25 16.67
C GLN A 43 -10.44 0.32 15.31
N VAL A 44 -10.84 1.56 14.99
CA VAL A 44 -10.34 2.25 13.79
C VAL A 44 -8.83 2.49 13.90
N GLY A 45 -8.31 2.93 15.05
CA GLY A 45 -6.87 3.11 15.26
C GLY A 45 -6.05 1.84 15.04
N ASN A 46 -6.61 0.67 15.39
CA ASN A 46 -5.96 -0.62 15.15
C ASN A 46 -5.74 -0.91 13.66
N SER A 47 -6.52 -0.35 12.74
CA SER A 47 -6.24 -0.52 11.30
C SER A 47 -4.88 0.07 10.93
N MET A 48 -4.50 1.21 11.50
CA MET A 48 -3.19 1.81 11.26
C MET A 48 -2.06 0.99 11.88
N PHE A 49 -2.31 0.38 13.05
CA PHE A 49 -1.38 -0.60 13.63
C PHE A 49 -1.16 -1.79 12.68
N PHE A 50 -2.24 -2.36 12.11
CA PHE A 50 -2.14 -3.46 11.14
C PHE A 50 -1.41 -3.06 9.84
N ILE A 51 -1.59 -1.82 9.35
CA ILE A 51 -0.82 -1.31 8.22
C ILE A 51 0.67 -1.27 8.56
N LEU A 52 1.03 -0.69 9.70
CA LEU A 52 2.44 -0.48 10.09
C LEU A 52 3.16 -1.80 10.41
N ILE A 53 2.50 -2.74 11.08
CA ILE A 53 3.11 -4.03 11.38
C ILE A 53 3.34 -4.85 10.09
N ALA A 54 2.37 -4.85 9.18
CA ALA A 54 2.50 -5.52 7.89
C ALA A 54 3.59 -4.85 7.03
N LEU A 55 3.65 -3.52 7.02
CA LEU A 55 4.71 -2.76 6.36
C LEU A 55 6.10 -3.11 6.92
N GLY A 56 6.23 -3.15 8.24
CA GLY A 56 7.50 -3.46 8.92
C GLY A 56 7.98 -4.89 8.65
N ILE A 57 7.09 -5.87 8.76
CA ILE A 57 7.39 -7.28 8.42
C ILE A 57 7.74 -7.37 6.93
N GLY A 58 6.91 -6.79 6.06
CA GLY A 58 7.10 -6.80 4.61
C GLY A 58 8.45 -6.22 4.21
N ALA A 59 8.81 -5.04 4.73
CA ALA A 59 10.08 -4.37 4.39
C ALA A 59 11.30 -5.24 4.68
N PHE A 60 11.29 -6.02 5.77
CA PHE A 60 12.40 -6.93 6.12
C PHE A 60 12.57 -8.08 5.10
N TYR A 61 11.47 -8.70 4.69
CA TYR A 61 11.50 -9.83 3.74
C TYR A 61 11.73 -9.36 2.30
N ILE A 62 11.10 -8.25 1.91
CA ILE A 62 11.12 -7.73 0.55
C ILE A 62 12.49 -7.18 0.18
N GLY A 63 13.23 -6.60 1.13
CA GLY A 63 14.62 -6.19 0.89
C GLY A 63 15.52 -7.34 0.41
N LYS A 64 15.25 -8.57 0.87
CA LYS A 64 15.94 -9.78 0.35
C LYS A 64 15.38 -10.22 -1.00
N LEU A 65 14.06 -10.17 -1.16
CA LEU A 65 13.36 -10.57 -2.37
C LEU A 65 13.74 -9.72 -3.59
N HIS A 66 13.97 -8.42 -3.36
CA HIS A 66 14.44 -7.45 -4.34
C HIS A 66 15.76 -7.82 -5.03
N LYS A 67 16.65 -8.53 -4.34
CA LYS A 67 17.92 -8.97 -4.93
C LYS A 67 17.76 -10.07 -5.97
N LYS A 68 16.61 -10.77 -5.97
CA LYS A 68 16.35 -11.94 -6.82
C LYS A 68 15.27 -11.70 -7.88
N ILE A 69 14.36 -10.75 -7.64
CA ILE A 69 13.20 -10.51 -8.49
C ILE A 69 13.32 -9.18 -9.22
N SER A 70 12.92 -9.14 -10.49
CA SER A 70 12.89 -7.91 -11.28
C SER A 70 11.88 -6.88 -10.72
N THR A 71 12.29 -5.62 -10.70
CA THR A 71 11.47 -4.45 -10.33
C THR A 71 10.09 -4.47 -10.97
N ARG A 72 9.98 -4.83 -12.26
CA ARG A 72 8.71 -4.85 -12.99
C ARG A 72 7.71 -5.85 -12.39
N LEU A 73 8.17 -7.04 -12.00
CA LEU A 73 7.30 -8.06 -11.42
C LEU A 73 6.77 -7.63 -10.05
N ILE A 74 7.64 -7.02 -9.24
CA ILE A 74 7.31 -6.57 -7.89
C ILE A 74 6.25 -5.47 -7.94
N THR A 75 6.40 -4.50 -8.85
CA THR A 75 5.39 -3.46 -9.05
C THR A 75 4.05 -4.03 -9.52
N THR A 76 4.04 -5.02 -10.44
CA THR A 76 2.79 -5.66 -10.85
C THR A 76 2.10 -6.39 -9.69
N ILE A 77 2.85 -7.12 -8.85
CA ILE A 77 2.32 -7.83 -7.69
C ILE A 77 1.71 -6.83 -6.70
N GLU A 78 2.40 -5.73 -6.44
CA GLU A 78 1.90 -4.65 -5.60
C GLU A 78 0.56 -4.11 -6.13
N THR A 79 0.48 -3.78 -7.42
CA THR A 79 -0.72 -3.18 -7.99
C THR A 79 -1.92 -4.13 -7.90
N ILE A 80 -1.68 -5.45 -8.06
CA ILE A 80 -2.71 -6.48 -7.85
C ILE A 80 -3.16 -6.51 -6.38
N ILE A 81 -2.23 -6.48 -5.43
CA ILE A 81 -2.52 -6.47 -3.99
C ILE A 81 -3.30 -5.20 -3.61
N CYS A 82 -2.93 -4.03 -4.16
CA CYS A 82 -3.62 -2.76 -3.93
C CYS A 82 -5.02 -2.72 -4.52
N SER A 83 -5.19 -3.25 -5.73
CA SER A 83 -6.51 -3.37 -6.33
C SER A 83 -7.41 -4.31 -5.52
N ALA A 84 -6.87 -5.44 -5.06
CA ALA A 84 -7.59 -6.38 -4.22
C ALA A 84 -7.96 -5.78 -2.86
N SER A 85 -7.05 -5.03 -2.23
CA SER A 85 -7.32 -4.39 -0.94
C SER A 85 -8.47 -3.38 -1.07
N LEU A 86 -8.49 -2.56 -2.14
CA LEU A 86 -9.56 -1.60 -2.39
C LEU A 86 -10.93 -2.28 -2.51
N ILE A 87 -11.00 -3.44 -3.18
CA ILE A 87 -12.23 -4.23 -3.26
C ILE A 87 -12.69 -4.69 -1.87
N VAL A 88 -11.75 -5.17 -1.03
CA VAL A 88 -12.05 -5.57 0.35
C VAL A 88 -12.58 -4.38 1.16
N ALA A 89 -12.01 -3.19 1.00
CA ALA A 89 -12.46 -1.99 1.69
C ALA A 89 -13.83 -1.50 1.20
N ALA A 90 -14.11 -1.59 -0.11
CA ALA A 90 -15.37 -1.16 -0.70
C ALA A 90 -16.56 -1.98 -0.20
N TYR A 91 -16.37 -3.29 -0.02
CA TYR A 91 -17.41 -4.21 0.44
C TYR A 91 -17.29 -4.56 1.93
N ALA A 92 -16.61 -3.74 2.73
CA ALA A 92 -16.43 -4.01 4.14
C ALA A 92 -17.77 -3.98 4.91
N THR A 93 -18.16 -5.14 5.44
CA THR A 93 -19.36 -5.33 6.29
C THR A 93 -19.03 -5.50 7.78
N HIS A 94 -17.77 -5.83 8.10
CA HIS A 94 -17.30 -6.07 9.46
C HIS A 94 -15.86 -5.53 9.63
N ILE A 95 -15.46 -5.24 10.87
CA ILE A 95 -14.13 -4.69 11.21
C ILE A 95 -12.96 -5.57 10.74
N ILE A 96 -13.15 -6.89 10.68
CA ILE A 96 -12.14 -7.84 10.21
C ILE A 96 -11.76 -7.56 8.75
N MET A 97 -12.71 -7.14 7.90
CA MET A 97 -12.42 -6.79 6.50
C MET A 97 -11.59 -5.50 6.43
N VAL A 98 -11.81 -4.55 7.33
CA VAL A 98 -10.99 -3.33 7.44
C VAL A 98 -9.57 -3.68 7.90
N TYR A 99 -9.41 -4.61 8.84
CA TYR A 99 -8.08 -5.11 9.24
C TYR A 99 -7.39 -5.89 8.12
N LEU A 100 -8.13 -6.66 7.33
CA LEU A 100 -7.61 -7.35 6.16
C LEU A 100 -7.14 -6.36 5.09
N TRP A 101 -7.95 -5.33 4.80
CA TRP A 101 -7.55 -4.23 3.93
C TRP A 101 -6.27 -3.56 4.42
N ALA A 102 -6.22 -3.21 5.71
CA ALA A 102 -5.06 -2.59 6.35
C ALA A 102 -3.80 -3.44 6.23
N PHE A 103 -3.91 -4.75 6.49
CA PHE A 103 -2.80 -5.68 6.37
C PHE A 103 -2.31 -5.81 4.92
N LEU A 104 -3.24 -6.02 3.97
CA LEU A 104 -2.93 -6.05 2.53
C LEU A 104 -2.29 -4.74 2.08
N MET A 105 -2.70 -3.61 2.66
CA MET A 105 -2.09 -2.32 2.38
C MET A 105 -0.69 -2.10 2.92
N GLY A 106 -0.40 -2.59 4.12
CA GLY A 106 0.98 -2.64 4.60
C GLY A 106 1.86 -3.52 3.72
N VAL A 107 1.39 -4.72 3.35
CA VAL A 107 2.15 -5.65 2.49
C VAL A 107 2.38 -5.06 1.09
N GLY A 108 1.34 -4.57 0.42
CA GLY A 108 1.47 -3.95 -0.91
C GLY A 108 2.43 -2.76 -0.87
N SER A 109 2.27 -1.86 0.09
CA SER A 109 3.13 -0.67 0.21
C SER A 109 4.59 -1.03 0.48
N SER A 110 4.87 -2.10 1.22
CA SER A 110 6.25 -2.55 1.44
C SER A 110 6.96 -3.01 0.16
N LEU A 111 6.20 -3.40 -0.87
CA LEU A 111 6.73 -3.81 -2.18
C LEU A 111 7.05 -2.60 -3.08
N ILE A 112 6.57 -1.39 -2.77
CA ILE A 112 6.56 -0.28 -3.73
C ILE A 112 7.68 0.74 -3.57
N TYR A 113 8.09 1.01 -2.33
CA TYR A 113 9.05 2.08 -2.04
C TYR A 113 10.43 1.79 -2.62
N THR A 114 10.96 0.58 -2.40
CA THR A 114 12.28 0.18 -2.91
C THR A 114 12.37 0.20 -4.44
N PRO A 115 11.45 -0.42 -5.22
CA PRO A 115 11.58 -0.46 -6.69
C PRO A 115 11.42 0.91 -7.32
N VAL A 116 10.53 1.74 -6.77
CA VAL A 116 10.33 3.12 -7.23
C VAL A 116 11.61 3.93 -7.04
N LEU A 117 12.21 3.90 -5.84
CA LEU A 117 13.44 4.63 -5.56
C LEU A 117 14.61 4.17 -6.44
N THR A 118 14.80 2.85 -6.58
CA THR A 118 15.86 2.31 -7.44
C THR A 118 15.67 2.68 -8.91
N THR A 119 14.43 2.74 -9.40
CA THR A 119 14.14 3.14 -10.79
C THR A 119 14.43 4.61 -11.02
N VAL A 120 14.07 5.47 -10.07
CA VAL A 120 14.39 6.91 -10.14
C VAL A 120 15.90 7.12 -10.10
N GLN A 121 16.60 6.51 -9.13
CA GLN A 121 18.07 6.60 -9.00
C GLN A 121 18.82 6.10 -10.23
N LYS A 122 18.30 5.08 -10.92
CA LYS A 122 18.93 4.56 -12.15
C LYS A 122 18.70 5.46 -13.36
N ASN A 123 17.55 6.15 -13.41
CA ASN A 123 17.17 7.00 -14.55
C ASN A 123 17.65 8.45 -14.39
N TYR A 124 18.01 8.88 -13.17
CA TYR A 124 18.53 10.20 -12.84
C TYR A 124 19.69 10.06 -11.84
N PRO A 125 20.95 10.22 -12.27
CA PRO A 125 22.13 10.19 -11.39
C PRO A 125 22.26 11.45 -10.53
#